data_AF-A0A8F1M962-F1
#
_entry.id   AF-A0A8F1M962-F1
#
_cell.length_a   1.000
_cell.length_b   1.000
_cell.length_c   1.000
_cell.angle_alpha   90.00
_cell.angle_beta   90.00
_cell.angle_gamma   90.00
#
_symmetry.space_group_name_H-M   'P 1'
#
loop_
_entity.id
_entity.type
_entity.pdbx_description
1 polymer ?
#
loop_
_entity_poly.entity_id
_entity_poly.type
_entity_poly.pdbx_seq_one_letter_code
_entity_poly.pdbx_strand_id
1 'polypeptide(L)'
;MDLNSDKSDVAILKVEGRFPAVELGDSSRISRGDRVTAIGYPAIVDDGVNTKKSKTVPTVTQGDVSGSGSDAGGHKLFSMSAQIAAGNSGGPAFDDDGKQIGLNTYGGSSCANRREHNNSCFGEGIFRDIADLKTMAKKNNVALSANGELTKLWKDGLESFSQGKYSQAKAKFEQLDKKYPDNYLVAKMIEVSSNTPDDSTESEASSEKLERANQKITLQL
;
A
#
# COMPACT_ATOMS: atom_id res chain seq x y z
N MET A 1 15.85 13.83 -10.68
CA MET A 1 15.70 14.81 -9.62
C MET A 1 16.95 15.67 -9.55
N ASP A 2 16.79 17.00 -9.65
CA ASP A 2 17.87 17.96 -9.42
C ASP A 2 17.69 18.54 -8.00
N LEU A 3 18.58 18.19 -7.08
CA LEU A 3 18.53 18.67 -5.69
C LEU A 3 18.80 20.18 -5.58
N ASN A 4 19.34 20.81 -6.62
CA ASN A 4 19.60 22.25 -6.67
C ASN A 4 18.45 23.04 -7.28
N SER A 5 17.42 22.36 -7.79
CA SER A 5 16.22 23.00 -8.32
C SER A 5 15.32 23.50 -7.19
N ASP A 6 14.71 24.67 -7.39
CA ASP A 6 13.67 25.23 -6.53
C ASP A 6 12.25 24.76 -6.93
N LYS A 7 12.15 23.92 -7.97
CA LYS A 7 10.87 23.42 -8.52
C LYS A 7 10.50 22.09 -7.88
N SER A 8 9.20 21.94 -7.59
CA SER A 8 8.61 20.67 -7.16
C SER A 8 8.74 19.60 -8.25
N ASP A 9 9.23 18.42 -7.87
CA ASP A 9 9.30 17.21 -8.71
C ASP A 9 8.06 16.34 -8.49
N VAL A 10 6.88 16.95 -8.67
CA VAL A 10 5.55 16.32 -8.51
C VAL A 10 4.67 16.69 -9.70
N ALA A 11 3.81 15.77 -10.11
CA ALA A 11 2.79 16.02 -11.12
C ALA A 11 1.43 15.47 -10.67
N ILE A 12 0.35 16.12 -11.11
CA ILE A 12 -1.01 15.63 -10.94
C ILE A 12 -1.58 15.35 -12.33
N LEU A 13 -2.06 14.12 -12.52
CA LEU A 13 -2.72 13.69 -13.75
C LEU A 13 -4.19 13.42 -13.46
N LYS A 14 -5.06 13.83 -14.39
CA LYS A 14 -6.49 13.50 -14.33
C LYS A 14 -6.77 12.28 -15.18
N VAL A 15 -7.41 11.29 -14.59
CA VAL A 15 -7.97 10.12 -15.27
C VAL A 15 -9.47 10.07 -15.05
N GLU A 16 -10.22 9.69 -16.08
CA GLU A 16 -11.67 9.53 -15.98
C GLU A 16 -12.01 8.12 -15.50
N GLY A 17 -12.92 8.01 -14.53
CA GLY A 17 -13.37 6.73 -14.00
C GLY A 17 -13.65 6.76 -12.49
N ARG A 18 -13.92 5.57 -11.93
CA ARG A 18 -14.10 5.36 -10.49
C ARG A 18 -13.03 4.38 -10.02
N PHE A 19 -12.10 4.86 -9.22
CA PHE A 19 -10.95 4.09 -8.77
C PHE A 19 -10.90 4.05 -7.24
N PRO A 20 -10.42 2.96 -6.63
CA PRO A 20 -10.01 3.01 -5.23
C PRO A 20 -8.87 4.01 -5.08
N ALA A 21 -8.89 4.76 -3.98
CA ALA A 21 -7.87 5.72 -3.60
C ALA A 21 -7.25 5.33 -2.26
N VAL A 22 -6.00 5.71 -2.05
CA VAL A 22 -5.25 5.52 -0.81
C VAL A 22 -5.33 6.76 0.07
N GLU A 23 -5.28 6.58 1.38
CA GLU A 23 -5.18 7.70 2.31
C GLU A 23 -3.79 8.32 2.25
N LEU A 24 -3.71 9.65 2.34
CA LEU A 24 -2.45 10.35 2.45
C LEU A 24 -2.13 10.59 3.93
N GLY A 25 -0.98 10.09 4.37
CA GLY A 25 -0.48 10.21 5.74
C GLY A 25 0.06 11.60 6.07
N ASP A 26 0.64 11.73 7.26
CA ASP A 26 1.29 12.95 7.71
C ASP A 26 2.80 12.70 7.87
N SER A 27 3.55 13.23 6.90
CA SER A 27 4.99 13.12 6.78
C SER A 27 5.78 13.95 7.80
N SER A 28 5.13 14.91 8.47
CA SER A 28 5.77 15.69 9.53
C SER A 28 6.12 14.84 10.74
N ARG A 29 5.46 13.68 10.89
CA ARG A 29 5.65 12.72 11.98
C ARG A 29 6.72 11.67 11.71
N ILE A 30 7.25 11.61 10.48
CA ILE A 30 8.25 10.63 10.10
C ILE A 30 9.58 10.90 10.80
N SER A 31 10.12 9.86 11.41
CA SER A 31 11.40 9.83 12.13
C SER A 31 12.33 8.74 11.58
N ARG A 32 13.62 8.86 11.88
CA ARG A 32 14.59 7.79 11.59
C ARG A 32 14.16 6.52 12.32
N GLY A 33 14.21 5.39 11.62
CA GLY A 33 13.81 4.08 12.14
C GLY A 33 12.34 3.74 11.87
N ASP A 34 11.52 4.69 11.42
CA ASP A 34 10.15 4.40 11.01
C ASP A 34 10.14 3.47 9.81
N ARG A 35 9.26 2.48 9.84
CA ARG A 35 9.08 1.53 8.75
C ARG A 35 8.50 2.24 7.53
N VAL A 36 8.97 1.86 6.35
CA VAL A 36 8.46 2.35 5.07
C VAL A 36 8.34 1.21 4.07
N THR A 37 7.20 1.19 3.37
CA THR A 37 6.94 0.28 2.25
C THR A 37 6.91 1.07 0.95
N ALA A 38 7.82 0.78 0.02
CA ALA A 38 7.83 1.36 -1.31
C ALA A 38 7.17 0.41 -2.32
N ILE A 39 6.29 0.96 -3.17
CA ILE A 39 5.64 0.22 -4.26
C ILE A 39 5.96 0.90 -5.59
N GLY A 40 6.33 0.11 -6.61
CA GLY A 40 6.64 0.65 -7.94
C GLY A 40 6.85 -0.41 -9.01
N TYR A 41 7.16 0.02 -10.23
CA TYR A 41 7.47 -0.85 -11.36
C TYR A 41 8.92 -0.62 -11.80
N PRO A 42 9.90 -1.39 -11.31
CA PRO A 42 11.29 -1.26 -11.72
C PRO A 42 11.46 -1.45 -13.23
N ALA A 43 12.03 -0.47 -13.93
CA ALA A 43 12.28 -0.49 -15.37
C ALA A 43 13.26 -1.59 -15.82
N ILE A 44 13.93 -2.28 -14.88
CA ILE A 44 14.73 -3.48 -15.19
C ILE A 44 13.89 -4.62 -15.78
N VAL A 45 12.57 -4.63 -15.55
CA VAL A 45 11.67 -5.61 -16.17
C VAL A 45 11.46 -5.37 -17.66
N ASP A 46 11.74 -4.17 -18.16
CA ASP A 46 11.55 -3.83 -19.57
C ASP A 46 12.63 -4.46 -20.48
N ASP A 47 13.85 -4.66 -19.96
CA ASP A 47 15.00 -5.22 -20.69
C ASP A 47 15.37 -6.67 -20.27
N GLY A 48 14.79 -7.19 -19.18
CA GLY A 48 15.18 -8.50 -18.60
C GLY A 48 14.05 -9.54 -18.56
N VAL A 49 13.05 -9.31 -17.72
CA VAL A 49 11.93 -10.25 -17.49
C VAL A 49 10.66 -9.67 -18.10
N ASN A 50 10.40 -9.98 -19.38
CA ASN A 50 9.21 -9.52 -20.10
C ASN A 50 8.05 -10.52 -19.95
N THR A 51 7.48 -10.60 -18.75
CA THR A 51 6.29 -11.42 -18.48
C THR A 51 5.07 -10.53 -18.29
N LYS A 52 3.86 -11.08 -18.49
CA LYS A 52 2.62 -10.35 -18.16
C LYS A 52 2.62 -9.89 -16.69
N LYS A 53 3.09 -10.74 -15.77
CA LYS A 53 3.17 -10.42 -14.34
C LYS A 53 4.11 -9.25 -14.05
N SER A 54 5.30 -9.19 -14.65
CA SER A 54 6.25 -8.10 -14.42
C SER A 54 5.78 -6.75 -14.97
N LYS A 55 4.81 -6.75 -15.89
CA LYS A 55 4.17 -5.53 -16.42
C LYS A 55 2.91 -5.11 -15.67
N THR A 56 2.27 -6.01 -14.93
CA THR A 56 0.95 -5.75 -14.31
C THR A 56 0.94 -5.88 -12.79
N VAL A 57 2.00 -6.39 -12.17
CA VAL A 57 2.13 -6.53 -10.72
C VAL A 57 3.32 -5.69 -10.25
N PRO A 58 3.12 -4.75 -9.33
CA PRO A 58 4.22 -3.90 -8.86
C PRO A 58 5.17 -4.70 -7.96
N THR A 59 6.40 -4.23 -7.87
CA THR A 59 7.36 -4.66 -6.84
C THR A 59 7.03 -3.93 -5.54
N VAL A 60 7.10 -4.67 -4.43
CA VAL A 60 6.94 -4.14 -3.07
C VAL A 60 8.24 -4.37 -2.33
N THR A 61 8.84 -3.30 -1.80
CA THR A 61 10.04 -3.38 -0.96
C THR A 61 9.79 -2.68 0.37
N GLN A 62 10.39 -3.21 1.43
CA GLN A 62 10.28 -2.67 2.78
C GLN A 62 11.65 -2.35 3.33
N GLY A 63 11.70 -1.34 4.17
CA GLY A 63 12.87 -0.92 4.92
C GLY A 63 12.48 0.13 5.94
N ASP A 64 13.45 0.89 6.39
CA ASP A 64 13.27 1.89 7.43
C ASP A 64 13.83 3.23 6.97
N VAL A 65 13.30 4.32 7.49
CA VAL A 65 13.79 5.68 7.22
C VAL A 65 15.17 5.83 7.85
N SER A 66 16.19 6.11 7.04
CA SER A 66 17.58 6.26 7.49
C SER A 66 17.98 7.72 7.74
N GLY A 67 17.24 8.68 7.18
CA GLY A 67 17.49 10.11 7.40
C GLY A 67 16.54 11.00 6.61
N SER A 68 16.70 12.31 6.78
CA SER A 68 15.94 13.31 6.04
C SER A 68 16.79 14.52 5.69
N GLY A 69 16.45 15.17 4.59
CA GLY A 69 17.02 16.45 4.15
C GLY A 69 15.99 17.25 3.36
N SER A 70 16.44 18.30 2.68
CA SER A 70 15.60 19.08 1.77
C SER A 70 16.34 19.37 0.47
N ASP A 71 15.60 19.52 -0.63
CA ASP A 71 16.13 20.11 -1.85
C ASP A 71 16.26 21.65 -1.72
N ALA A 72 16.80 22.31 -2.75
CA ALA A 72 16.96 23.77 -2.79
C ALA A 72 15.62 24.54 -2.75
N GLY A 73 14.51 23.90 -3.11
CA GLY A 73 13.15 24.44 -2.96
C GLY A 73 12.59 24.32 -1.55
N GLY A 74 13.32 23.69 -0.62
CA GLY A 74 12.89 23.44 0.76
C GLY A 74 11.94 22.24 0.90
N HIS A 75 11.75 21.45 -0.16
CA HIS A 75 10.90 20.26 -0.10
C HIS A 75 11.63 19.13 0.62
N LYS A 76 10.96 18.52 1.61
CA LYS A 76 11.55 17.47 2.44
C LYS A 76 11.72 16.17 1.66
N LEU A 77 12.85 15.52 1.89
CA LEU A 77 13.25 14.24 1.32
C LEU A 77 13.61 13.30 2.45
N PHE A 78 13.31 12.03 2.26
CA PHE A 78 13.60 10.98 3.23
C PHE A 78 14.42 9.90 2.55
N SER A 79 15.56 9.58 3.13
CA SER A 79 16.37 8.41 2.76
C SER A 79 15.80 7.18 3.45
N MET A 80 15.82 6.03 2.79
CA MET A 80 15.32 4.76 3.31
C MET A 80 16.18 3.58 2.89
N SER A 81 16.19 2.54 3.72
CA SER A 81 16.84 1.26 3.38
C SER A 81 16.00 0.39 2.43
N ALA A 82 14.73 0.76 2.19
CA ALA A 82 13.89 0.07 1.22
C ALA A 82 14.50 0.20 -0.18
N GLN A 83 14.80 -0.93 -0.79
CA GLN A 83 15.47 -0.97 -2.08
C GLN A 83 14.53 -0.49 -3.18
N ILE A 84 14.95 0.53 -3.92
CA ILE A 84 14.24 0.97 -5.13
C ILE A 84 15.22 1.06 -6.31
N ALA A 85 14.68 0.96 -7.52
CA ALA A 85 15.41 1.02 -8.78
C ALA A 85 14.79 2.08 -9.70
N ALA A 86 15.47 2.38 -10.80
CA ALA A 86 14.87 3.16 -11.89
C ALA A 86 13.52 2.55 -12.29
N GLY A 87 12.50 3.38 -12.51
CA GLY A 87 11.10 2.95 -12.76
C GLY A 87 10.20 2.96 -11.53
N ASN A 88 10.76 2.95 -10.31
CA ASN A 88 9.95 3.16 -9.10
C ASN A 88 9.56 4.64 -8.88
N SER A 89 10.19 5.57 -9.60
CA SER A 89 9.93 7.01 -9.50
C SER A 89 8.45 7.34 -9.75
N GLY A 90 7.85 8.14 -8.88
CA GLY A 90 6.42 8.46 -8.87
C GLY A 90 5.55 7.45 -8.13
N GLY A 91 6.06 6.26 -7.83
CA GLY A 91 5.37 5.26 -7.00
C GLY A 91 5.23 5.71 -5.54
N PRO A 92 4.25 5.18 -4.79
CA PRO A 92 4.01 5.56 -3.41
C PRO A 92 5.02 4.96 -2.43
N ALA A 93 5.29 5.70 -1.35
CA ALA A 93 5.87 5.20 -0.10
C ALA A 93 4.80 5.25 1.00
N PHE A 94 4.64 4.16 1.74
CA PHE A 94 3.62 3.97 2.78
C PHE A 94 4.24 3.81 4.17
N ASP A 95 3.57 4.34 5.19
CA ASP A 95 3.80 3.99 6.60
C ASP A 95 3.15 2.65 6.96
N ASP A 96 3.33 2.20 8.21
CA ASP A 96 2.75 0.96 8.73
C ASP A 96 1.22 0.98 8.84
N ASP A 97 0.61 2.17 8.88
CA ASP A 97 -0.85 2.32 8.80
C ASP A 97 -1.38 2.13 7.36
N GLY A 98 -0.49 1.95 6.37
CA GLY A 98 -0.86 1.88 4.96
C GLY A 98 -1.25 3.23 4.36
N LYS A 99 -0.86 4.35 4.98
CA LYS A 99 -1.08 5.71 4.47
C LYS A 99 0.11 6.14 3.65
N GLN A 100 -0.16 6.75 2.50
CA GLN A 100 0.90 7.24 1.63
C GLN A 100 1.56 8.46 2.26
N ILE A 101 2.84 8.32 2.60
CA ILE A 101 3.65 9.34 3.24
C ILE A 101 4.69 9.96 2.30
N GLY A 102 4.84 9.42 1.09
CA GLY A 102 5.73 9.99 0.09
C GLY A 102 5.56 9.49 -1.33
N LEU A 103 6.40 10.06 -2.19
CA LEU A 103 6.57 9.70 -3.61
C LEU A 103 8.02 9.25 -3.81
N ASN A 104 8.21 7.99 -4.19
CA ASN A 104 9.53 7.45 -4.54
C ASN A 104 10.13 8.33 -5.65
N THR A 105 11.37 8.78 -5.51
CA THR A 105 12.01 9.64 -6.53
C THR A 105 13.31 9.05 -7.05
N TYR A 106 14.22 8.64 -6.15
CA TYR A 106 15.57 8.26 -6.53
C TYR A 106 16.03 7.03 -5.76
N GLY A 107 16.41 5.96 -6.45
CA GLY A 107 17.25 4.90 -5.90
C GLY A 107 18.70 5.18 -6.28
N GLY A 108 19.64 4.84 -5.40
CA GLY A 108 21.09 5.03 -5.60
C GLY A 108 21.59 4.83 -7.04
N SER A 109 22.62 5.61 -7.40
CA SER A 109 23.29 5.75 -8.70
C SER A 109 22.92 4.71 -9.76
N SER A 110 22.27 5.19 -10.83
CA SER A 110 22.13 4.57 -12.15
C SER A 110 22.91 3.27 -12.36
N CYS A 111 22.23 2.21 -12.84
CA CYS A 111 22.88 1.00 -13.33
C CYS A 111 24.10 1.38 -14.19
N ALA A 112 25.32 1.21 -13.66
CA ALA A 112 26.55 1.69 -14.32
C ALA A 112 26.72 1.10 -15.74
N ASN A 113 26.23 -0.13 -15.95
CA ASN A 113 26.06 -0.78 -17.24
C ASN A 113 24.89 -1.77 -17.21
N ARG A 114 23.85 -1.59 -18.04
CA ARG A 114 22.70 -2.53 -18.15
C ARG A 114 23.07 -3.89 -18.77
N ARG A 115 24.30 -4.05 -19.30
CA ARG A 115 24.79 -5.28 -19.95
C ARG A 115 25.70 -6.14 -19.07
N GLU A 116 26.06 -5.67 -17.88
CA GLU A 116 26.87 -6.45 -16.94
C GLU A 116 25.98 -7.28 -16.01
N HIS A 117 26.30 -8.57 -15.86
CA HIS A 117 25.51 -9.54 -15.10
C HIS A 117 25.59 -9.37 -13.58
N ASN A 118 26.49 -8.51 -13.07
CA ASN A 118 26.72 -8.26 -11.63
C ASN A 118 26.38 -6.82 -11.21
N ASN A 119 25.43 -6.17 -11.88
CA ASN A 119 25.04 -4.79 -11.57
C ASN A 119 23.85 -4.75 -10.59
N SER A 120 24.04 -4.13 -9.43
CA SER A 120 22.93 -3.86 -8.50
C SER A 120 22.15 -2.65 -8.98
N CYS A 121 21.10 -2.89 -9.76
CA CYS A 121 20.17 -1.84 -10.21
C CYS A 121 19.20 -1.38 -9.12
N PHE A 122 19.25 -2.01 -7.94
CA PHE A 122 18.54 -1.62 -6.74
C PHE A 122 19.53 -0.98 -5.76
N GLY A 123 19.10 0.09 -5.09
CA GLY A 123 19.87 0.77 -4.06
C GLY A 123 18.98 1.37 -3.00
N GLU A 124 19.60 1.93 -1.96
CA GLU A 124 18.89 2.74 -0.95
C GLU A 124 18.08 3.84 -1.64
N GLY A 125 16.85 4.00 -1.16
CA GLY A 125 15.86 4.86 -1.79
C GLY A 125 15.78 6.23 -1.15
N ILE A 126 15.25 7.17 -1.92
CA ILE A 126 14.79 8.47 -1.47
C ILE A 126 13.33 8.61 -1.90
N PHE A 127 12.48 9.03 -0.96
CA PHE A 127 11.13 9.48 -1.26
C PHE A 127 10.97 10.96 -0.91
N ARG A 128 10.23 11.66 -1.76
CA ARG A 128 9.79 13.03 -1.56
C ARG A 128 8.56 13.04 -0.66
N ASP A 129 8.50 14.04 0.21
CA ASP A 129 7.40 14.26 1.15
C ASP A 129 6.03 14.43 0.44
N ILE A 130 5.01 13.72 0.92
CA ILE A 130 3.62 13.83 0.43
C ILE A 130 3.00 15.22 0.61
N ALA A 131 3.52 16.06 1.51
CA ALA A 131 3.09 17.44 1.71
C ALA A 131 3.25 18.28 0.44
N ASP A 132 4.23 17.97 -0.40
CA ASP A 132 4.44 18.65 -1.69
C ASP A 132 3.27 18.36 -2.65
N LEU A 133 2.84 17.09 -2.74
CA LEU A 133 1.64 16.70 -3.50
C LEU A 133 0.38 17.38 -2.96
N LYS A 134 0.20 17.40 -1.64
CA LYS A 134 -0.95 18.07 -1.01
C LYS A 134 -0.97 19.57 -1.32
N THR A 135 0.19 20.21 -1.30
CA THR A 135 0.35 21.63 -1.65
C THR A 135 0.01 21.88 -3.12
N MET A 136 0.53 21.05 -4.03
CA MET A 136 0.21 21.13 -5.46
C MET A 136 -1.28 20.93 -5.72
N ALA A 137 -1.92 19.95 -5.08
CA ALA A 137 -3.34 19.70 -5.22
C ALA A 137 -4.17 20.91 -4.75
N LYS A 138 -3.86 21.45 -3.57
CA LYS A 138 -4.50 22.66 -3.05
C LYS A 138 -4.35 23.85 -3.99
N LYS A 139 -3.13 24.10 -4.50
CA LYS A 139 -2.85 25.19 -5.45
C LYS A 139 -3.67 25.07 -6.74
N ASN A 140 -3.93 23.84 -7.18
CA ASN A 140 -4.68 23.55 -8.41
C ASN A 140 -6.16 23.25 -8.17
N ASN A 141 -6.70 23.51 -6.97
CA ASN A 141 -8.09 23.25 -6.61
C ASN A 141 -8.52 21.78 -6.82
N VAL A 142 -7.61 20.83 -6.60
CA VAL A 142 -7.87 19.40 -6.67
C VAL A 142 -8.23 18.89 -5.28
N ALA A 143 -9.45 18.38 -5.13
CA ALA A 143 -9.88 17.71 -3.91
C ALA A 143 -9.29 16.30 -3.84
N LEU A 144 -8.54 16.00 -2.78
CA LEU A 144 -7.99 14.68 -2.51
C LEU A 144 -8.88 13.96 -1.50
N SER A 145 -9.37 12.76 -1.84
CA SER A 145 -10.19 11.96 -0.93
C SER A 145 -9.99 10.46 -1.14
N ALA A 146 -10.02 9.72 -0.05
CA ALA A 146 -9.96 8.25 -0.02
C ALA A 146 -11.23 7.61 0.56
N ASN A 147 -12.33 8.36 0.67
CA ASN A 147 -13.59 7.90 1.27
C ASN A 147 -14.58 7.28 0.25
N GLY A 148 -14.11 6.98 -0.97
CA GLY A 148 -14.94 6.39 -2.02
C GLY A 148 -15.44 4.98 -1.66
N GLU A 149 -16.58 4.59 -2.25
CA GLU A 149 -17.22 3.29 -1.99
C GLU A 149 -16.26 2.11 -2.22
N LEU A 150 -15.47 2.13 -3.30
CA LEU A 150 -14.51 1.07 -3.63
C LEU A 150 -13.43 0.93 -2.54
N THR A 151 -12.88 2.06 -2.07
CA THR A 151 -11.90 2.06 -0.98
C THR A 151 -12.52 1.54 0.31
N LYS A 152 -13.75 1.94 0.62
CA LYS A 152 -14.46 1.47 1.82
C LYS A 152 -14.69 -0.04 1.78
N LEU A 153 -15.20 -0.58 0.67
CA LEU A 153 -15.40 -2.02 0.52
C LEU A 153 -14.10 -2.81 0.69
N TRP A 154 -13.00 -2.30 0.12
CA TRP A 154 -11.67 -2.91 0.28
C TRP A 154 -11.21 -2.89 1.75
N LYS A 155 -11.31 -1.73 2.42
CA LYS A 155 -10.90 -1.59 3.83
C LYS A 155 -11.75 -2.43 4.77
N ASP A 156 -13.08 -2.36 4.66
CA ASP A 156 -14.01 -3.16 5.46
C ASP A 156 -13.73 -4.67 5.28
N GLY A 157 -13.41 -5.09 4.05
CA GLY A 157 -13.06 -6.47 3.73
C GLY A 157 -11.76 -6.90 4.40
N LEU A 158 -10.70 -6.09 4.30
CA LEU A 158 -9.41 -6.36 4.96
C LEU A 158 -9.53 -6.35 6.48
N GLU A 159 -10.31 -5.43 7.04
CA GLU A 159 -10.56 -5.36 8.49
C GLU A 159 -11.25 -6.63 8.97
N SER A 160 -12.34 -7.04 8.31
CA SER A 160 -13.05 -8.30 8.62
C SER A 160 -12.12 -9.50 8.50
N PHE A 161 -11.29 -9.54 7.45
CA PHE A 161 -10.31 -10.60 7.22
C PHE A 161 -9.29 -10.68 8.36
N SER A 162 -8.74 -9.53 8.78
CA SER A 162 -7.76 -9.47 9.88
C SER A 162 -8.34 -9.86 11.25
N GLN A 163 -9.66 -9.72 11.41
CA GLN A 163 -10.39 -10.08 12.63
C GLN A 163 -10.88 -11.54 12.62
N GLY A 164 -10.49 -12.35 11.63
CA GLY A 164 -10.96 -13.74 11.49
C GLY A 164 -12.41 -13.89 11.03
N LYS A 165 -13.08 -12.81 10.61
CA LYS A 165 -14.48 -12.79 10.13
C LYS A 165 -14.52 -13.01 8.61
N TYR A 166 -14.07 -14.18 8.16
CA TYR A 166 -13.85 -14.47 6.74
C TYR A 166 -15.14 -14.43 5.91
N SER A 167 -16.29 -14.81 6.48
CA SER A 167 -17.60 -14.73 5.82
C SER A 167 -17.99 -13.28 5.53
N GLN A 168 -17.72 -12.37 6.48
CA GLN A 168 -17.96 -10.93 6.29
C GLN A 168 -16.96 -10.34 5.28
N ALA A 169 -15.69 -10.74 5.38
CA ALA A 169 -14.64 -10.34 4.45
C ALA A 169 -15.00 -10.72 3.00
N LYS A 170 -15.39 -11.98 2.78
CA LYS A 170 -15.87 -12.50 1.50
C LYS A 170 -16.99 -11.64 0.93
N ALA A 171 -18.04 -11.37 1.72
CA ALA A 171 -19.19 -10.59 1.27
C ALA A 171 -18.79 -9.17 0.83
N LYS A 172 -17.79 -8.55 1.48
CA LYS A 172 -17.25 -7.24 1.09
C LYS A 172 -16.43 -7.33 -0.19
N PHE A 173 -15.57 -8.34 -0.32
CA PHE A 173 -14.76 -8.54 -1.53
C PHE A 173 -15.62 -8.89 -2.76
N GLU A 174 -16.67 -9.69 -2.61
CA GLU A 174 -17.62 -9.97 -3.71
C GLU A 174 -18.39 -8.72 -4.17
N GLN A 175 -18.73 -7.81 -3.23
CA GLN A 175 -19.33 -6.53 -3.58
C GLN A 175 -18.34 -5.62 -4.32
N LEU A 176 -17.07 -5.64 -3.92
CA LEU A 176 -16.02 -4.90 -4.60
C LEU A 176 -15.80 -5.45 -6.02
N ASP A 177 -15.70 -6.78 -6.17
CA ASP A 177 -15.48 -7.45 -7.46
C ASP A 177 -16.56 -7.11 -8.48
N LYS A 178 -17.84 -7.10 -8.07
CA LYS A 178 -18.96 -6.68 -8.92
C LYS A 178 -18.84 -5.23 -9.42
N LYS A 179 -18.23 -4.34 -8.63
CA LYS A 179 -18.11 -2.91 -8.93
C LYS A 179 -16.79 -2.55 -9.62
N TYR A 180 -15.75 -3.35 -9.40
CA TYR A 180 -14.40 -3.12 -9.89
C TYR A 180 -13.70 -4.46 -10.21
N PRO A 181 -14.15 -5.16 -11.27
CA PRO A 181 -13.74 -6.54 -11.58
C PRO A 181 -12.27 -6.65 -12.03
N ASP A 182 -11.66 -5.54 -12.43
CA ASP A 182 -10.25 -5.52 -12.84
C ASP A 182 -9.27 -5.53 -11.64
N ASN A 183 -9.76 -5.58 -10.40
CA ASN A 183 -8.93 -5.70 -9.22
C ASN A 183 -8.26 -7.08 -9.16
N TYR A 184 -6.98 -7.15 -9.53
CA TYR A 184 -6.23 -8.41 -9.57
C TYR A 184 -6.06 -9.12 -8.21
N LEU A 185 -6.33 -8.45 -7.08
CA LEU A 185 -6.23 -9.03 -5.74
C LEU A 185 -7.56 -9.59 -5.24
N VAL A 186 -8.69 -9.04 -5.68
CA VAL A 186 -10.00 -9.33 -5.07
C VAL A 186 -10.39 -10.81 -5.21
N ALA A 187 -10.10 -11.42 -6.37
CA ALA A 187 -10.38 -12.83 -6.62
C ALA A 187 -9.66 -13.75 -5.61
N LYS A 188 -8.38 -13.46 -5.32
CA LYS A 188 -7.60 -14.22 -4.33
C LYS A 188 -8.15 -14.01 -2.92
N MET A 189 -8.56 -12.79 -2.58
CA MET A 189 -9.16 -12.51 -1.27
C MET A 189 -10.50 -13.24 -1.08
N ILE A 190 -11.33 -13.32 -2.13
CA ILE A 190 -12.58 -14.10 -2.12
C ILE A 190 -12.30 -15.59 -1.96
N GLU A 191 -11.32 -16.13 -2.69
CA GLU A 191 -10.93 -17.54 -2.61
C GLU A 191 -10.47 -17.92 -1.20
N VAL A 192 -9.53 -17.17 -0.62
CA VAL A 192 -9.03 -17.44 0.74
C VAL A 192 -10.17 -17.32 1.76
N SER A 193 -10.98 -16.26 1.67
CA SER A 193 -12.10 -16.06 2.59
C SER A 193 -13.22 -17.10 2.43
N SER A 194 -13.34 -17.74 1.26
CA SER A 194 -14.31 -18.82 1.03
C SER A 194 -13.86 -20.15 1.62
N ASN A 195 -12.54 -20.36 1.69
CA ASN A 195 -11.93 -21.61 2.14
C ASN A 195 -11.49 -21.57 3.61
N THR A 196 -11.71 -20.45 4.30
CA THR A 196 -11.34 -20.27 5.70
C THR A 196 -12.60 -20.06 6.54
N PRO A 197 -12.89 -20.95 7.51
CA PRO A 197 -14.00 -20.75 8.44
C PRO A 197 -13.76 -19.54 9.34
N ASP A 198 -14.84 -18.84 9.74
CA ASP A 198 -14.76 -17.75 10.71
C ASP A 198 -14.15 -18.26 12.03
N ASP A 199 -13.27 -17.46 12.63
CA ASP A 199 -12.74 -17.75 13.95
C ASP A 199 -13.89 -17.78 14.96
N SER A 200 -14.12 -18.94 15.58
CA SER A 200 -15.04 -19.05 16.70
C SER A 200 -14.47 -18.20 17.84
N THR A 201 -15.15 -17.12 18.23
CA THR A 201 -14.77 -16.44 19.46
C THR A 201 -14.80 -17.47 20.59
N GLU A 202 -13.72 -17.60 21.36
CA GLU A 202 -13.68 -18.51 22.53
C GLU A 202 -14.83 -18.22 23.53
N SER A 203 -15.47 -17.05 23.42
CA SER A 203 -16.63 -16.68 24.23
C SER A 203 -17.92 -17.43 23.87
N GLU A 204 -18.22 -17.63 22.57
CA GLU A 204 -19.47 -18.28 22.12
C GLU A 204 -19.42 -19.80 22.32
N ALA A 205 -18.24 -20.40 22.11
CA ALA A 205 -18.05 -21.81 22.40
C ALA A 205 -18.16 -22.13 23.90
N SER A 206 -17.89 -21.16 24.79
CA SER A 206 -18.04 -21.34 26.24
C SER A 206 -19.50 -21.17 26.69
N SER A 207 -20.24 -20.21 26.12
CA SER A 207 -21.64 -19.94 26.47
C SER A 207 -22.55 -21.06 25.98
N GLU A 208 -22.37 -21.57 24.76
CA GLU A 208 -23.14 -22.72 24.26
C GLU A 208 -22.86 -23.99 25.06
N LYS A 209 -21.63 -24.20 25.53
CA LYS A 209 -21.28 -25.36 26.36
C LYS A 209 -21.89 -25.27 27.76
N LEU A 210 -21.91 -24.08 28.35
CA LEU A 210 -22.56 -23.79 29.63
C LEU A 210 -24.09 -23.91 29.53
N GLU A 211 -24.69 -23.43 28.44
CA GLU A 211 -26.14 -23.51 28.22
C GLU A 211 -26.60 -24.95 27.97
N ARG A 212 -25.85 -25.73 27.17
CA ARG A 212 -26.10 -27.17 26.98
C ARG A 212 -25.88 -27.98 28.26
N ALA A 213 -24.92 -27.60 29.10
CA ALA A 213 -24.71 -28.25 30.40
C ALA A 213 -25.88 -27.97 31.36
N ASN A 214 -26.38 -26.73 31.40
CA ASN A 214 -27.52 -26.33 32.24
C ASN A 214 -28.86 -26.94 31.78
N GLN A 215 -29.07 -27.11 30.46
CA GLN A 215 -30.24 -27.83 29.95
C GLN A 215 -30.23 -29.32 30.31
N LYS A 216 -29.06 -29.98 30.33
CA LYS A 216 -28.95 -31.39 30.73
C LYS A 216 -29.21 -31.61 32.23
N ILE A 217 -28.82 -30.68 33.09
CA ILE A 217 -29.06 -30.77 34.53
C ILE A 217 -30.56 -30.57 34.85
N THR A 218 -31.22 -29.66 34.15
CA THR A 218 -32.67 -29.39 34.33
C THR A 218 -33.57 -30.57 33.91
N LEU A 219 -33.08 -31.46 33.04
CA LEU A 219 -33.81 -32.66 32.62
C LEU A 219 -33.56 -33.90 33.50
N GLN A 220 -32.71 -33.79 34.53
CA GLN A 220 -32.36 -34.87 35.46
C GLN A 220 -32.86 -34.64 36.89
N LEU A 221 -33.63 -33.58 37.14
CA LEU A 221 -34.42 -33.34 38.36
C LEU A 221 -35.91 -33.50 38.06
#